data_AF-A0A9D8RBY9-F1
#
_entry.id   AF-A0A9D8RBY9-F1
#
_cell.length_a   1.000
_cell.length_b   1.000
_cell.length_c   1.000
_cell.angle_alpha   90.00
_cell.angle_beta   90.00
_cell.angle_gamma   90.00
#
_symmetry.space_group_name_H-M   'P 1'
#
loop_
_entity.id
_entity.type
_entity.pdbx_description
1 polymer ?
#
loop_
_entity_poly.entity_id
_entity_poly.type
_entity_poly.pdbx_seq_one_letter_code
_entity_poly.pdbx_strand_id
1 'polypeptide(L)'
;MELILKRIAKRNDYTIGRMSLTPDPSPAERGEKASPTGGGWEGWGGKKASPAGGGLEGWGGQTASPTGGGLEGAFCDTLEPPVLEMKTSVGMEAVMRSPEKARALKPFAIPEGRYAVVITWSPKMKQWLPLLLGVPMFSGIRIHAGNTSKDTAGCILVGENLKKGMVLNSRLWVNRLKEKIVEAKNRGEGVWIDVS
;
A
#
# COMPACT_ATOMS: atom_id res chain seq x y z
N MET A 1 -0.46 8.30 -6.95
CA MET A 1 0.46 8.19 -5.79
C MET A 1 1.12 6.82 -5.79
N GLU A 2 2.44 6.79 -5.57
CA GLU A 2 3.20 5.53 -5.42
C GLU A 2 3.60 5.34 -3.95
N LEU A 3 3.38 4.15 -3.41
CA LEU A 3 3.99 3.66 -2.19
C LEU A 3 5.23 2.87 -2.59
N ILE A 4 6.41 3.16 -2.03
CA ILE A 4 7.62 2.37 -2.33
C ILE A 4 8.01 1.66 -1.05
N LEU A 5 7.91 0.33 -1.03
CA LEU A 5 8.35 -0.52 0.07
C LEU A 5 9.69 -1.16 -0.30
N LYS A 6 10.77 -0.72 0.37
CA LYS A 6 12.10 -1.32 0.25
C LYS A 6 12.40 -2.22 1.43
N ARG A 7 12.70 -3.49 1.20
CA ARG A 7 13.12 -4.46 2.23
C ARG A 7 14.57 -4.23 2.61
N ILE A 8 14.79 -3.71 3.81
CA ILE A 8 16.12 -3.29 4.30
C ILE A 8 16.79 -4.34 5.20
N ALA A 9 16.03 -5.30 5.74
CA ALA A 9 16.59 -6.42 6.48
C ALA A 9 15.73 -7.68 6.34
N LYS A 10 16.24 -8.68 5.62
CA LYS A 10 15.66 -10.01 5.46
C LYS A 10 16.24 -10.92 6.58
N ARG A 11 15.40 -11.40 7.49
CA ARG A 11 15.76 -12.35 8.57
C ARG A 11 14.99 -13.65 8.39
N ASN A 12 15.39 -14.69 9.13
CA ASN A 12 14.76 -16.01 9.03
C ASN A 12 13.31 -16.03 9.53
N ASP A 13 12.93 -15.11 10.40
CA ASP A 13 11.65 -15.07 11.11
C ASP A 13 10.82 -13.80 10.84
N TYR A 14 11.40 -12.78 10.20
CA TYR A 14 10.72 -11.56 9.78
C TYR A 14 11.51 -10.81 8.70
N THR A 15 10.84 -9.88 8.03
CA THR A 15 11.48 -8.92 7.13
C THR A 15 11.12 -7.51 7.56
N ILE A 16 12.13 -6.65 7.71
CA ILE A 16 11.91 -5.20 7.91
C ILE A 16 12.08 -4.49 6.58
N GLY A 17 11.12 -3.64 6.27
CA GLY A 17 11.20 -2.71 5.15
C GLY A 17 10.98 -1.27 5.58
N ARG A 18 11.21 -0.35 4.66
CA ARG A 18 10.92 1.07 4.79
C ARG A 18 9.99 1.49 3.66
N MET A 19 8.87 2.10 4.03
CA MET A 19 7.90 2.63 3.10
C MET A 19 8.14 4.11 2.90
N SER A 20 8.16 4.57 1.65
CA SER A 20 8.10 5.97 1.27
C SER A 20 6.87 6.24 0.40
N LEU A 21 6.47 7.50 0.30
CA LEU A 21 5.36 7.95 -0.53
C LEU A 21 5.88 8.94 -1.56
N THR A 22 5.54 8.75 -2.82
CA THR A 22 5.73 9.77 -3.86
C THR A 22 4.38 10.14 -4.46
N PRO A 23 4.19 11.41 -4.89
CA PRO A 23 3.07 11.77 -5.75
C PRO A 23 2.99 10.84 -6.97
N ASP A 24 1.82 10.76 -7.62
CA ASP A 24 1.73 10.03 -8.87
C ASP A 24 2.77 10.57 -9.86
N PRO A 25 3.73 9.77 -10.36
CA PRO A 25 4.62 10.22 -11.42
C PRO A 25 3.74 10.66 -12.59
N SER A 26 4.02 11.81 -13.19
CA SER A 26 3.29 12.27 -14.36
C SER A 26 3.31 11.18 -15.47
N PRO A 27 2.34 11.15 -16.40
CA PRO A 27 2.37 10.19 -17.52
C PRO A 27 3.72 10.15 -18.27
N ALA A 28 4.44 11.28 -18.32
CA ALA A 28 5.78 11.38 -18.90
C ALA A 28 6.85 10.60 -18.14
N GLU A 29 6.78 10.55 -16.80
CA GLU A 29 7.71 9.82 -15.93
C GLU A 29 7.40 8.32 -15.90
N ARG A 30 6.17 7.91 -16.22
CA ARG A 30 5.77 6.51 -16.34
C ARG A 30 6.26 5.81 -17.61
N GLY A 31 6.93 6.53 -18.52
CA GLY A 31 7.32 6.00 -19.82
C GLY A 31 6.12 5.59 -20.71
N GLU A 32 4.91 6.00 -20.34
CA GLU A 32 3.70 5.80 -21.14
C GLU A 32 3.75 6.81 -22.28
N LYS A 33 3.92 6.34 -23.52
CA LYS A 33 3.76 7.22 -24.70
C LYS A 33 2.35 7.81 -24.64
N ALA A 34 2.26 9.13 -24.70
CA ALA A 34 1.00 9.84 -24.82
C ALA A 34 0.14 9.16 -25.89
N SER A 35 -1.01 8.63 -25.48
CA SER A 35 -1.98 8.11 -26.43
C SER A 35 -2.40 9.26 -27.34
N PRO A 36 -2.44 9.08 -28.67
CA PRO A 36 -2.88 10.14 -29.56
C PRO A 36 -4.33 10.49 -29.21
N THR A 37 -4.53 11.71 -28.75
CA THR A 37 -5.86 12.30 -28.59
C THR A 37 -6.50 12.40 -29.98
N GLY A 38 -7.61 11.70 -30.19
CA GLY A 38 -8.34 11.81 -31.46
C GLY A 38 -9.56 10.91 -31.51
N GLY A 39 -10.73 11.46 -31.22
CA GLY A 39 -12.02 10.81 -31.42
C GLY A 39 -13.13 11.55 -30.69
N GLY A 40 -13.64 12.61 -31.32
CA GLY A 40 -14.70 13.47 -30.78
C GLY A 40 -16.00 12.71 -30.51
N TRP A 41 -16.69 13.13 -29.45
CA TRP A 41 -18.07 12.77 -29.18
C TRP A 41 -18.90 14.05 -29.22
N GLU A 42 -19.71 14.20 -30.27
CA GLU A 42 -20.72 15.24 -30.39
C GLU A 42 -21.91 14.96 -29.46
N GLY A 43 -22.35 16.01 -28.77
CA GLY A 43 -23.77 16.26 -28.52
C GLY A 43 -24.43 15.61 -27.30
N TRP A 44 -24.70 16.41 -26.27
CA TRP A 44 -26.06 16.93 -26.02
C TRP A 44 -26.05 18.04 -24.97
N GLY A 45 -26.73 19.13 -25.29
CA GLY A 45 -26.77 20.36 -24.50
C GLY A 45 -27.71 20.28 -23.29
N GLY A 46 -27.46 21.16 -22.31
CA GLY A 46 -28.33 21.31 -21.16
C GLY A 46 -27.81 22.29 -20.12
N LYS A 47 -28.15 23.57 -20.32
CA LYS A 47 -28.26 24.73 -19.41
C LYS A 47 -27.65 24.66 -17.98
N LYS A 48 -26.85 25.70 -17.69
CA LYS A 48 -26.40 26.14 -16.36
C LYS A 48 -27.56 26.35 -15.38
N ALA A 49 -27.36 25.91 -14.14
CA ALA A 49 -27.94 26.53 -12.94
C ALA A 49 -27.09 26.17 -11.70
N SER A 50 -26.63 27.19 -10.98
CA SER A 50 -26.40 27.14 -9.53
C SER A 50 -27.71 27.59 -8.85
N PRO A 51 -28.02 27.25 -7.58
CA PRO A 51 -27.35 27.92 -6.46
C PRO A 51 -27.14 27.09 -5.16
N ALA A 52 -26.22 27.62 -4.34
CA ALA A 52 -26.21 27.74 -2.88
C ALA A 52 -26.70 26.60 -1.95
N GLY A 53 -25.80 26.26 -1.01
CA GLY A 53 -26.08 26.40 0.43
C GLY A 53 -26.48 25.14 1.20
N GLY A 54 -25.61 24.67 2.08
CA GLY A 54 -25.94 23.68 3.12
C GLY A 54 -24.70 23.26 3.89
N GLY A 55 -24.50 23.84 5.07
CA GLY A 55 -23.35 23.64 5.92
C GLY A 55 -23.24 22.22 6.49
N LEU A 56 -21.99 21.81 6.73
CA LEU A 56 -21.66 20.76 7.69
C LEU A 56 -20.49 21.26 8.51
N GLU A 57 -20.82 21.49 9.77
CA GLU A 57 -20.04 22.13 10.79
C GLU A 57 -19.05 21.12 11.39
N GLY A 58 -17.83 21.58 11.65
CA GLY A 58 -17.07 21.19 12.84
C GLY A 58 -16.24 19.92 12.80
N TRP A 59 -15.01 20.00 12.25
CA TRP A 59 -13.81 19.41 12.89
C TRP A 59 -12.67 20.43 12.81
N GLY A 60 -12.75 21.43 13.70
CA GLY A 60 -11.61 22.30 14.02
C GLY A 60 -10.65 21.53 14.91
N GLY A 61 -9.52 21.13 14.35
CA GLY A 61 -8.44 20.46 15.05
C GLY A 61 -7.10 20.85 14.44
N GLN A 62 -6.54 21.92 14.99
CA GLN A 62 -5.16 22.41 14.89
C GLN A 62 -4.20 21.52 14.07
N THR A 63 -3.73 22.05 12.94
CA THR A 63 -2.62 21.50 12.16
C THR A 63 -1.31 21.69 12.92
N ALA A 64 -1.07 20.86 13.92
CA ALA A 64 0.27 20.63 14.42
C ALA A 64 0.90 19.57 13.52
N SER A 65 1.60 20.01 12.48
CA SER A 65 2.54 19.16 11.75
C SER A 65 3.58 18.66 12.76
N PRO A 66 3.64 17.35 13.08
CA PRO A 66 4.80 16.84 13.78
C PRO A 66 5.89 16.66 12.71
N THR A 67 6.84 17.59 12.68
CA THR A 67 8.15 17.35 12.07
C THR A 67 8.83 16.24 12.87
N GLY A 68 8.48 14.99 12.54
CA GLY A 68 9.24 13.81 12.94
C GLY A 68 10.53 13.81 12.14
N GLY A 69 11.62 14.25 12.75
CA GLY A 69 12.95 14.14 12.16
C GLY A 69 13.35 12.68 11.98
N GLY A 70 14.00 12.39 10.85
CA GLY A 70 14.70 11.13 10.61
C GLY A 70 14.65 10.66 9.15
N LEU A 71 15.67 11.04 8.37
CA LEU A 71 15.97 10.62 6.99
C LEU A 71 14.96 11.11 5.94
N GLU A 72 15.37 12.07 5.11
CA GLU A 72 14.60 12.57 3.96
C GLU A 72 14.01 11.39 3.16
N GLY A 73 12.68 11.35 3.07
CA GLY A 73 11.94 10.45 2.19
C GLY A 73 11.29 9.22 2.84
N ALA A 74 11.55 8.87 4.09
CA ALA A 74 10.90 7.73 4.74
C ALA A 74 9.52 8.11 5.32
N PHE A 75 8.46 7.39 4.96
CA PHE A 75 7.13 7.56 5.55
C PHE A 75 6.98 6.75 6.84
N CYS A 76 7.23 5.45 6.82
CA CYS A 76 7.24 4.60 8.02
C CYS A 76 8.10 3.35 7.81
N ASP A 77 8.35 2.61 8.88
CA ASP A 77 8.91 1.26 8.78
C ASP A 77 7.79 0.23 8.61
N THR A 78 8.18 -0.96 8.17
CA THR A 78 7.27 -2.09 7.93
C THR A 78 7.82 -3.38 8.47
N LEU A 79 6.92 -4.31 8.77
CA LEU A 79 7.24 -5.67 9.13
C LEU A 79 6.38 -6.65 8.32
N GLU A 80 7.05 -7.59 7.67
CA GLU A 80 6.46 -8.70 6.92
C GLU A 80 6.96 -10.03 7.53
N PRO A 81 6.35 -11.17 7.19
CA PRO A 81 6.97 -12.47 7.41
C PRO A 81 8.34 -12.58 6.68
N PRO A 82 9.11 -13.67 6.87
CA PRO A 82 10.38 -13.83 6.17
C PRO A 82 10.18 -13.93 4.65
N VAL A 83 11.14 -13.40 3.88
CA VAL A 83 11.20 -13.61 2.43
C VAL A 83 11.65 -15.05 2.16
N LEU A 84 10.94 -15.76 1.27
CA LEU A 84 11.43 -17.04 0.75
C LEU A 84 12.53 -16.78 -0.27
N GLU A 85 13.77 -17.09 0.09
CA GLU A 85 14.88 -17.13 -0.87
C GLU A 85 14.77 -18.40 -1.72
N MET A 86 13.95 -18.36 -2.77
CA MET A 86 13.95 -19.40 -3.78
C MET A 86 15.19 -19.22 -4.65
N LYS A 87 16.17 -20.12 -4.49
CA LYS A 87 17.50 -20.05 -5.14
C LYS A 87 17.46 -20.07 -6.68
N THR A 88 16.31 -20.35 -7.29
CA THR A 88 16.13 -20.35 -8.75
C THR A 88 14.74 -19.84 -9.14
N SER A 89 14.65 -19.17 -10.29
CA SER A 89 13.38 -18.80 -10.94
C SER A 89 12.48 -20.01 -11.18
N VAL A 90 13.09 -21.16 -11.53
CA VAL A 90 12.41 -22.45 -11.69
C VAL A 90 11.70 -22.89 -10.41
N GLY A 91 12.31 -22.66 -9.24
CA GLY A 91 11.70 -22.96 -7.94
C GLY A 91 10.42 -22.15 -7.70
N MET A 92 10.45 -20.85 -7.99
CA MET A 92 9.30 -19.98 -7.85
C MET A 92 8.18 -20.36 -8.82
N GLU A 93 8.51 -20.63 -10.08
CA GLU A 93 7.54 -21.01 -11.10
C GLU A 93 6.88 -22.36 -10.78
N ALA A 94 7.65 -23.34 -10.29
CA ALA A 94 7.13 -24.63 -9.86
C ALA A 94 6.19 -24.51 -8.65
N VAL A 95 6.50 -23.62 -7.68
CA VAL A 95 5.61 -23.33 -6.55
C VAL A 95 4.35 -22.61 -7.03
N MET A 96 4.46 -21.66 -7.96
CA MET A 96 3.29 -20.97 -8.53
C MET A 96 2.35 -21.93 -9.27
N ARG A 97 2.87 -22.98 -9.92
CA ARG A 97 2.06 -24.03 -10.55
C ARG A 97 1.34 -24.95 -9.55
N SER A 98 1.68 -24.90 -8.25
CA SER A 98 1.07 -25.74 -7.20
C SER A 98 0.58 -24.90 -6.01
N PRO A 99 -0.73 -24.55 -5.98
CA PRO A 99 -1.32 -23.78 -4.89
C PRO A 99 -1.15 -24.44 -3.50
N GLU A 100 -1.12 -25.77 -3.44
CA GLU A 100 -0.94 -26.52 -2.19
C GLU A 100 0.47 -26.34 -1.61
N LYS A 101 1.51 -26.48 -2.45
CA LYS A 101 2.90 -26.23 -2.03
C LYS A 101 3.08 -24.78 -1.58
N ALA A 102 2.51 -23.82 -2.32
CA ALA A 102 2.56 -22.42 -1.94
C ALA A 102 1.89 -22.15 -0.58
N ARG A 103 0.79 -22.84 -0.25
CA ARG A 103 0.14 -22.75 1.05
C ARG A 103 0.98 -23.35 2.18
N ALA A 104 1.63 -24.48 1.94
CA ALA A 104 2.46 -25.17 2.93
C ALA A 104 3.70 -24.36 3.36
N LEU A 105 4.18 -23.44 2.51
CA LEU A 105 5.33 -22.58 2.80
C LEU A 105 4.99 -21.33 3.63
N LYS A 106 3.70 -21.05 3.87
CA LYS A 106 3.28 -19.86 4.64
C LYS A 106 3.58 -20.02 6.14
N PRO A 107 3.88 -18.92 6.85
CA PRO A 107 3.85 -17.53 6.39
C PRO A 107 5.16 -17.08 5.71
N PHE A 108 5.03 -16.35 4.60
CA PHE A 108 6.15 -15.67 3.94
C PHE A 108 5.73 -14.30 3.38
N ALA A 109 6.70 -13.42 3.15
CA ALA A 109 6.48 -12.11 2.56
C ALA A 109 5.96 -12.22 1.12
N ILE A 110 5.17 -11.25 0.66
CA ILE A 110 4.65 -11.28 -0.71
C ILE A 110 5.78 -11.17 -1.75
N PRO A 111 5.59 -11.64 -2.99
CA PRO A 111 6.60 -11.48 -4.03
C PRO A 111 6.89 -9.99 -4.28
N GLU A 112 8.14 -9.68 -4.61
CA GLU A 112 8.51 -8.35 -5.13
C GLU A 112 7.72 -8.07 -6.41
N GLY A 113 7.39 -6.80 -6.64
CA GLY A 113 6.56 -6.37 -7.76
C GLY A 113 5.64 -5.21 -7.41
N ARG A 114 4.89 -4.76 -8.43
CA ARG A 114 4.02 -3.59 -8.35
C ARG A 114 2.55 -4.00 -8.30
N TYR A 115 1.83 -3.51 -7.30
CA TYR A 115 0.44 -3.90 -7.04
C TYR A 115 -0.46 -2.68 -6.89
N ALA A 116 -1.68 -2.74 -7.44
CA ALA A 116 -2.68 -1.71 -7.20
C ALA A 116 -3.17 -1.78 -5.75
N VAL A 117 -3.40 -0.63 -5.13
CA VAL A 117 -3.86 -0.50 -3.74
C VAL A 117 -5.21 0.19 -3.68
N VAL A 118 -6.16 -0.43 -3.00
CA VAL A 118 -7.49 0.12 -2.76
C VAL A 118 -7.88 0.01 -1.28
N ILE A 119 -8.68 0.94 -0.77
CA ILE A 119 -9.26 0.80 0.57
C ILE A 119 -10.57 0.02 0.48
N THR A 120 -10.65 -1.11 1.19
CA THR A 120 -11.84 -1.98 1.25
C THR A 120 -12.17 -2.37 2.67
N TRP A 121 -13.44 -2.66 2.95
CA TRP A 121 -13.88 -3.21 4.24
C TRP A 121 -13.25 -4.59 4.47
N SER A 122 -12.69 -4.81 5.65
CA SER A 122 -12.18 -6.12 6.10
C SER A 122 -13.19 -6.77 7.04
N PRO A 123 -13.84 -7.88 6.67
CA PRO A 123 -14.73 -8.60 7.58
C PRO A 123 -14.00 -9.13 8.82
N LYS A 124 -12.77 -9.61 8.65
CA LYS A 124 -11.93 -10.16 9.74
C LYS A 124 -11.55 -9.10 10.76
N MET A 125 -11.12 -7.92 10.29
CA MET A 125 -10.64 -6.85 11.17
C MET A 125 -11.70 -5.81 11.52
N LYS A 126 -12.88 -5.88 10.88
CA LYS A 126 -14.02 -4.97 11.05
C LYS A 126 -13.63 -3.49 10.87
N GLN A 127 -12.85 -3.21 9.84
CA GLN A 127 -12.42 -1.85 9.49
C GLN A 127 -12.04 -1.74 8.01
N TRP A 128 -12.07 -0.51 7.49
CA TRP A 128 -11.57 -0.16 6.16
C TRP A 128 -10.04 -0.11 6.16
N LEU A 129 -9.42 -0.92 5.30
CA LEU A 129 -7.97 -1.05 5.23
C LEU A 129 -7.48 -1.10 3.78
N PRO A 130 -6.25 -0.63 3.51
CA PRO A 130 -5.58 -0.83 2.23
C PRO A 130 -5.48 -2.33 1.91
N LEU A 131 -5.82 -2.69 0.68
CA LEU A 131 -5.79 -4.02 0.09
C LEU A 131 -4.94 -3.95 -1.17
N LEU A 132 -3.95 -4.83 -1.29
CA LEU A 132 -3.18 -5.04 -2.50
C LEU A 132 -3.94 -5.99 -3.43
N LEU A 133 -4.10 -5.60 -4.69
CA LEU A 133 -4.79 -6.39 -5.71
C LEU A 133 -3.80 -7.21 -6.53
N GLY A 134 -4.22 -8.42 -6.91
CA GLY A 134 -3.47 -9.27 -7.84
C GLY A 134 -2.18 -9.88 -7.29
N VAL A 135 -2.00 -9.95 -5.97
CA VAL A 135 -0.79 -10.52 -5.35
C VAL A 135 -0.70 -12.04 -5.62
N PRO A 136 0.31 -12.55 -6.35
CA PRO A 136 0.42 -13.97 -6.68
C PRO A 136 0.47 -14.85 -5.44
N MET A 137 -0.25 -15.97 -5.45
CA MET A 137 -0.32 -16.96 -4.33
C MET A 137 -0.96 -16.44 -3.03
N PHE A 138 -1.43 -15.20 -2.99
CA PHE A 138 -2.10 -14.64 -1.83
C PHE A 138 -3.50 -14.12 -2.19
N SER A 139 -4.34 -14.05 -1.17
CA SER A 139 -5.67 -13.45 -1.26
C SER A 139 -5.84 -12.56 -0.04
N GLY A 140 -6.38 -11.36 -0.21
CA GLY A 140 -6.70 -10.49 0.91
C GLY A 140 -5.47 -9.88 1.60
N ILE A 141 -4.36 -9.64 0.87
CA ILE A 141 -3.17 -8.98 1.41
C ILE A 141 -3.48 -7.53 1.73
N ARG A 142 -3.30 -7.15 3.00
CA ARG A 142 -3.61 -5.82 3.48
C ARG A 142 -2.39 -5.16 4.09
N ILE A 143 -2.42 -3.83 4.11
CA ILE A 143 -1.54 -3.03 4.95
C ILE A 143 -2.31 -2.72 6.24
N HIS A 144 -1.86 -3.21 7.39
CA HIS A 144 -2.65 -3.10 8.63
C HIS A 144 -1.79 -3.01 9.89
N ALA A 145 -2.47 -2.82 11.01
CA ALA A 145 -1.83 -2.68 12.31
C ALA A 145 -1.51 -4.05 12.87
N GLY A 146 -0.33 -4.19 13.46
CA GLY A 146 0.23 -5.39 14.07
C GLY A 146 1.63 -5.05 14.53
N ASN A 147 2.21 -5.85 15.41
CA ASN A 147 3.46 -5.49 16.07
C ASN A 147 4.56 -6.53 15.86
N THR A 148 4.22 -7.78 15.52
CA THR A 148 5.17 -8.90 15.37
C THR A 148 4.89 -9.69 14.10
N SER A 149 5.85 -10.52 13.65
CA SER A 149 5.64 -11.38 12.49
C SER A 149 4.51 -12.41 12.66
N LYS A 150 4.09 -12.69 13.90
CA LYS A 150 2.94 -13.55 14.21
C LYS A 150 1.60 -12.89 13.91
N ASP A 151 1.56 -11.56 13.79
CA ASP A 151 0.35 -10.81 13.45
C ASP A 151 0.06 -10.80 11.94
N THR A 152 0.92 -11.45 11.14
CA THR A 152 0.80 -11.48 9.69
C THR A 152 1.07 -12.87 9.11
N ALA A 153 0.35 -13.20 8.04
CA ALA A 153 0.59 -14.39 7.21
C ALA A 153 0.93 -14.02 5.76
N GLY A 154 1.41 -12.78 5.55
CA GLY A 154 1.71 -12.19 4.24
C GLY A 154 1.25 -10.74 4.10
N CYS A 155 0.46 -10.23 5.05
CA CYS A 155 0.15 -8.80 5.14
C CYS A 155 1.38 -7.96 5.49
N ILE A 156 1.34 -6.69 5.13
CA ILE A 156 2.37 -5.71 5.48
C ILE A 156 1.92 -5.00 6.76
N LEU A 157 2.70 -5.11 7.82
CA LEU A 157 2.50 -4.33 9.03
C LEU A 157 3.26 -3.01 8.89
N VAL A 158 2.67 -1.90 9.30
CA VAL A 158 3.32 -0.58 9.29
C VAL A 158 3.51 -0.07 10.71
N GLY A 159 4.57 0.70 10.95
CA GLY A 159 4.85 1.30 12.25
C GLY A 159 6.25 1.90 12.33
N GLU A 160 6.83 1.88 13.53
CA GLU A 160 8.21 2.31 13.79
C GLU A 160 9.05 1.13 14.27
N ASN A 161 10.19 0.88 13.63
CA ASN A 161 11.09 -0.21 13.99
C ASN A 161 12.02 0.21 15.17
N LEU A 162 11.41 0.42 16.34
CA LEU A 162 12.13 0.80 17.57
C LEU A 162 12.58 -0.39 18.41
N LYS A 163 12.12 -1.59 18.08
CA LYS A 163 12.43 -2.83 18.80
C LYS A 163 12.65 -3.97 17.82
N LYS A 164 13.74 -4.71 18.01
CA LYS A 164 14.13 -5.84 17.13
C LYS A 164 12.96 -6.81 16.92
N GLY A 165 12.66 -7.11 15.66
CA GLY A 165 11.61 -8.03 15.26
C GLY A 165 10.20 -7.50 15.46
N MET A 166 10.04 -6.19 15.65
CA MET A 166 8.76 -5.54 15.89
C MET A 166 8.62 -4.21 15.18
N VAL A 167 7.37 -3.79 14.97
CA VAL A 167 7.02 -2.40 14.70
C VAL A 167 6.09 -1.89 15.79
N LEU A 168 6.27 -0.65 16.22
CA LEU A 168 5.45 0.03 17.23
C LEU A 168 4.58 1.12 16.59
N ASN A 169 3.63 1.67 17.35
CA ASN A 169 2.73 2.73 16.89
C ASN A 169 1.94 2.38 15.62
N SER A 170 1.67 1.10 15.39
CA SER A 170 1.12 0.59 14.13
C SER A 170 -0.26 1.14 13.77
N ARG A 171 -1.13 1.37 14.76
CA ARG A 171 -2.46 1.99 14.53
C ARG A 171 -2.36 3.43 14.00
N LEU A 172 -1.43 4.22 14.54
CA LEU A 172 -1.18 5.59 14.10
C LEU A 172 -0.77 5.59 12.63
N TRP A 173 0.20 4.74 12.27
CA TRP A 173 0.76 4.69 10.92
C TRP A 173 -0.22 4.15 9.89
N VAL A 174 -1.06 3.17 10.23
CA VAL A 174 -2.16 2.74 9.33
C VAL A 174 -3.16 3.86 9.07
N ASN A 175 -3.50 4.65 10.10
CA ASN A 175 -4.44 5.76 9.93
C ASN A 175 -3.86 6.84 9.01
N ARG A 176 -2.61 7.25 9.24
CA ARG A 176 -1.89 8.19 8.36
C ARG A 176 -1.81 7.68 6.93
N LEU A 177 -1.53 6.39 6.73
CA LEU A 177 -1.47 5.80 5.39
C LEU A 177 -2.83 5.86 4.69
N LYS A 178 -3.92 5.52 5.40
CA LYS A 178 -5.28 5.63 4.84
C LYS A 178 -5.60 7.05 4.43
N GLU A 179 -5.26 8.05 5.24
CA GLU A 179 -5.45 9.46 4.91
C GLU A 179 -4.74 9.81 3.59
N LYS A 180 -3.47 9.42 3.42
CA LYS A 180 -2.73 9.66 2.17
C LYS A 180 -3.33 8.98 0.95
N ILE A 181 -3.84 7.76 1.10
CA ILE A 181 -4.53 7.04 0.03
C ILE A 181 -5.85 7.73 -0.33
N VAL A 182 -6.62 8.20 0.65
CA VAL A 182 -7.86 8.96 0.42
C VAL A 182 -7.58 10.30 -0.26
N GLU A 183 -6.57 11.03 0.20
CA GLU A 183 -6.13 12.29 -0.42
C GLU A 183 -5.77 12.09 -1.91
N ALA A 184 -4.99 11.05 -2.23
CA ALA A 184 -4.63 10.73 -3.61
C ALA A 184 -5.86 10.40 -4.46
N LYS A 185 -6.78 9.59 -3.92
CA LYS A 185 -8.03 9.25 -4.61
C LYS A 185 -8.91 10.48 -4.85
N ASN A 186 -8.98 11.40 -3.90
CA ASN A 186 -9.74 12.67 -4.06
C ASN A 186 -9.17 13.57 -5.16
N ARG A 187 -7.88 13.41 -5.50
CA ARG A 187 -7.24 14.05 -6.65
C ARG A 187 -7.41 13.26 -7.96
N GLY A 188 -8.14 12.15 -7.95
CA GLY A 188 -8.32 11.27 -9.11
C GLY A 188 -7.10 10.41 -9.43
N GLU A 189 -6.11 10.32 -8.54
CA GLU A 189 -4.92 9.51 -8.75
C GLU A 189 -5.19 8.03 -8.43
N GLY A 190 -4.62 7.14 -9.25
CA GLY A 190 -4.43 5.75 -8.87
C GLY A 190 -3.43 5.62 -7.72
N VAL A 191 -3.55 4.55 -6.94
CA VAL A 191 -2.61 4.24 -5.86
C VAL A 191 -1.99 2.88 -6.11
N TRP A 192 -0.66 2.85 -6.11
CA TRP A 192 0.14 1.67 -6.39
C TRP A 192 1.19 1.48 -5.29
N ILE A 193 1.61 0.25 -5.06
CA ILE A 193 2.75 -0.08 -4.22
C ILE A 193 3.79 -0.86 -5.03
N ASP A 194 5.01 -0.38 -5.03
CA ASP A 194 6.18 -1.11 -5.52
C ASP A 194 6.91 -1.76 -4.33
N VAL A 195 7.06 -3.08 -4.37
CA VAL A 195 7.72 -3.88 -3.34
C VAL A 195 9.05 -4.39 -3.89
N SER A 196 10.16 -3.96 -3.27
CA SER A 196 11.54 -4.26 -3.68
C SER A 196 12.45 -4.59 -2.50
#